data_AF-F2E314-F1
#
_entry.id   AF-F2E314-F1
#
_cell.length_a   1.000
_cell.length_b   1.000
_cell.length_c   1.000
_cell.angle_alpha   90.00
_cell.angle_beta   90.00
_cell.angle_gamma   90.00
#
_symmetry.space_group_name_H-M   'P 1'
#
loop_
_entity.id
_entity.type
_entity.pdbx_description
1 polymer ?
#
loop_
_entity_poly.entity_id
_entity_poly.type
_entity_poly.pdbx_seq_one_letter_code
_entity_poly.pdbx_strand_id
1 'polypeptide(L)'
;MEEACEIARLPEELVSAALAHTSPRDACRAAAVSPAFRAAADSDDVWARFLPPGGLPPLADGEVAVPAPPSSKKELFLRLSAGPALLQDRLVSVWLDRETGAKCYILSARNLFIVWGDTPQYWTWIPLEDSRFSEGAQLMSVCWFEIRGKIHSKMLSQNTTYAAYMVFKTTDNFYGLDFPVQEASISAGATNSTRKVCLQGNDDDGGGEGGVPENYLPMIPFPVRRLRRRNRRVVSHEENATFPQQRTDGWMERELGEFLNEGGGDDGEVSISLVETKGGNWKSGLIVQGIEIRRKKSG
;
A
#
# COMPACT_ATOMS: atom_id res chain seq x y z
N MET A 1 -32.53 -40.42 -20.04
CA MET A 1 -31.11 -40.79 -20.04
C MET A 1 -30.36 -39.48 -19.87
N GLU A 2 -30.04 -39.10 -18.64
CA GLU A 2 -29.21 -37.91 -18.40
C GLU A 2 -27.82 -38.23 -18.98
N GLU A 3 -27.40 -37.48 -20.00
CA GLU A 3 -25.99 -37.46 -20.41
C GLU A 3 -25.18 -36.94 -19.22
N ALA A 4 -24.60 -37.88 -18.46
CA ALA A 4 -23.64 -37.53 -17.44
C ALA A 4 -22.51 -36.74 -18.12
N CYS A 5 -22.35 -35.48 -17.71
CA CYS A 5 -21.35 -34.54 -18.24
C CYS A 5 -19.99 -35.25 -18.36
N GLU A 6 -19.41 -35.32 -19.57
CA GLU A 6 -18.23 -36.16 -19.85
C GLU A 6 -17.03 -35.84 -18.95
N ILE A 7 -16.93 -34.59 -18.49
CA ILE A 7 -15.86 -34.14 -17.60
C ILE A 7 -15.96 -34.79 -16.20
N ALA A 8 -17.15 -35.24 -15.79
CA ALA A 8 -17.38 -35.98 -14.54
C ALA A 8 -16.86 -37.43 -14.59
N ARG A 9 -16.42 -37.90 -15.76
CA ARG A 9 -15.73 -39.19 -15.93
C ARG A 9 -14.22 -39.10 -15.72
N LEU A 10 -13.66 -37.89 -15.64
CA LEU A 10 -12.23 -37.71 -15.38
C LEU A 10 -11.91 -38.06 -13.92
N PRO A 11 -10.76 -38.70 -13.65
CA PRO A 11 -10.23 -38.84 -12.30
C PRO A 11 -10.06 -37.48 -11.62
N GLU A 12 -10.35 -37.43 -10.31
CA GLU A 12 -10.22 -36.22 -9.48
C GLU A 12 -8.82 -35.60 -9.57
N GLU A 13 -7.78 -36.42 -9.73
CA GLU A 13 -6.39 -36.00 -9.87
C GLU A 13 -6.17 -35.14 -11.13
N LEU A 14 -6.80 -35.50 -12.27
CA LEU A 14 -6.68 -34.73 -13.51
C LEU A 14 -7.45 -33.41 -13.41
N VAL A 15 -8.61 -33.43 -12.77
CA VAL A 15 -9.40 -32.22 -12.51
C VAL A 15 -8.63 -31.28 -11.57
N SER A 16 -8.04 -31.81 -10.50
CA SER A 16 -7.22 -31.05 -9.55
C SER A 16 -5.98 -30.48 -10.23
N ALA A 17 -5.26 -31.27 -11.03
CA ALA A 17 -4.10 -30.80 -11.78
C ALA A 17 -4.47 -29.66 -12.74
N ALA A 18 -5.60 -29.76 -13.44
CA ALA A 18 -6.08 -28.69 -14.31
C ALA A 18 -6.43 -27.42 -13.51
N LEU A 19 -7.18 -27.57 -12.41
CA LEU A 19 -7.59 -26.45 -11.55
C LEU A 19 -6.40 -25.76 -10.87
N ALA A 20 -5.34 -26.51 -10.53
CA ALA A 20 -4.12 -25.97 -9.94
C ALA A 20 -3.36 -25.01 -10.87
N HIS A 21 -3.65 -25.03 -12.18
CA HIS A 21 -3.12 -24.11 -13.18
C HIS A 21 -4.07 -22.95 -13.53
N THR A 22 -5.20 -22.83 -12.82
CA THR A 22 -6.15 -21.70 -12.96
C THR A 22 -5.93 -20.64 -11.90
N SER A 23 -6.88 -19.71 -11.70
CA SER A 23 -6.84 -18.76 -10.59
C SER A 23 -7.59 -19.31 -9.35
N PRO A 24 -7.29 -18.82 -8.13
CA PRO A 24 -8.10 -19.10 -6.93
C PRO A 24 -9.59 -18.83 -7.13
N ARG A 25 -9.91 -17.81 -7.94
CA ARG A 25 -11.29 -17.45 -8.29
C ARG A 25 -11.95 -18.52 -9.16
N ASP A 26 -11.24 -19.04 -10.14
CA ASP A 26 -11.76 -20.06 -11.05
C ASP A 26 -11.91 -21.41 -10.34
N ALA A 27 -10.99 -21.77 -9.45
CA ALA A 27 -11.14 -22.93 -8.57
C ALA A 27 -12.40 -22.80 -7.69
N CYS A 28 -12.63 -21.64 -7.06
CA CYS A 28 -13.86 -21.39 -6.31
C CYS A 28 -15.13 -21.51 -7.16
N ARG A 29 -15.10 -21.05 -8.41
CA ARG A 29 -16.23 -21.18 -9.35
C ARG A 29 -16.46 -22.62 -9.78
N ALA A 30 -15.39 -23.36 -10.05
CA ALA A 30 -15.45 -24.78 -10.40
C ALA A 30 -16.08 -25.59 -9.25
N ALA A 31 -15.75 -25.27 -8.00
CA ALA A 31 -16.32 -25.92 -6.81
C ALA A 31 -17.85 -25.82 -6.70
N ALA A 32 -18.48 -24.87 -7.41
CA ALA A 32 -19.93 -24.71 -7.44
C ALA A 32 -20.61 -25.60 -8.51
N VAL A 33 -19.85 -26.19 -9.43
CA VAL A 33 -20.39 -26.95 -10.59
C VAL A 33 -20.95 -28.30 -10.17
N SER A 34 -20.21 -29.08 -9.38
CA SER A 34 -20.65 -30.39 -8.89
C SER A 34 -19.89 -30.81 -7.61
N PRO A 35 -20.37 -31.82 -6.87
CA PRO A 35 -19.63 -32.37 -5.72
C PRO A 35 -18.23 -32.89 -6.09
N ALA A 36 -18.06 -33.49 -7.27
CA ALA A 36 -16.76 -33.97 -7.74
C ALA A 36 -15.80 -32.81 -8.03
N PHE A 37 -16.27 -31.74 -8.68
CA PHE A 37 -15.47 -30.54 -8.86
C PHE A 37 -15.13 -29.85 -7.55
N ARG A 38 -16.05 -29.87 -6.57
CA ARG A 38 -15.78 -29.32 -5.25
C ARG A 38 -14.66 -30.06 -4.54
N ALA A 39 -14.67 -31.40 -4.56
CA ALA A 39 -13.61 -32.20 -3.98
C ALA A 39 -12.24 -31.85 -4.60
N ALA A 40 -12.17 -31.86 -5.94
CA ALA A 40 -10.95 -31.49 -6.66
C ALA A 40 -10.49 -30.05 -6.39
N ALA A 41 -11.41 -29.08 -6.48
CA ALA A 41 -11.12 -27.65 -6.32
C ALA A 41 -10.72 -27.26 -4.91
N ASP A 42 -11.18 -27.99 -3.89
CA ASP A 42 -10.88 -27.73 -2.48
C ASP A 42 -9.67 -28.52 -1.97
N SER A 43 -9.05 -29.33 -2.84
CA SER A 43 -7.87 -30.13 -2.51
C SER A 43 -6.64 -29.28 -2.19
N ASP A 44 -5.84 -29.72 -1.22
CA ASP A 44 -4.60 -29.04 -0.85
C ASP A 44 -3.55 -29.05 -1.98
N ASP A 45 -3.67 -29.92 -2.99
CA ASP A 45 -2.79 -29.92 -4.15
C ASP A 45 -3.06 -28.71 -5.06
N VAL A 46 -4.34 -28.35 -5.24
CA VAL A 46 -4.74 -27.12 -5.94
C VAL A 46 -4.26 -25.89 -5.18
N TRP A 47 -4.60 -25.80 -3.89
CA TRP A 47 -4.28 -24.61 -3.10
C TRP A 47 -2.79 -24.46 -2.78
N ALA A 48 -1.99 -25.53 -2.86
CA ALA A 48 -0.54 -25.44 -2.82
C ALA A 48 0.04 -24.60 -3.96
N ARG A 49 -0.59 -24.60 -5.13
CA ARG A 49 -0.14 -23.80 -6.29
C ARG A 49 -0.54 -22.32 -6.18
N PHE A 50 -1.59 -22.02 -5.43
CA PHE A 50 -2.04 -20.64 -5.19
C PHE A 50 -1.32 -19.95 -4.04
N LEU A 51 -0.72 -20.72 -3.14
CA LEU A 51 0.14 -20.18 -2.10
C LEU A 51 1.52 -19.81 -2.68
N PRO A 52 2.16 -18.75 -2.16
CA PRO A 52 3.47 -18.35 -2.66
C PRO A 52 4.52 -19.44 -2.50
N PRO A 53 5.37 -19.67 -3.52
CA PRO A 53 6.49 -20.61 -3.41
C PRO A 53 7.46 -20.13 -2.33
N GLY A 54 7.92 -21.06 -1.48
CA GLY A 54 8.76 -20.74 -0.31
C GLY A 54 7.99 -20.23 0.91
N GLY A 55 6.66 -20.13 0.84
CA GLY A 55 5.81 -19.75 1.96
C GLY A 55 5.86 -18.25 2.30
N LEU A 56 5.36 -17.94 3.50
CA LEU A 56 5.40 -16.61 4.08
C LEU A 56 6.56 -16.47 5.07
N PRO A 57 7.08 -15.25 5.27
CA PRO A 57 7.94 -14.97 6.42
C PRO A 57 7.24 -15.32 7.76
N PRO A 58 7.99 -15.53 8.85
CA PRO A 58 7.42 -15.82 10.15
C PRO A 58 6.39 -14.77 10.58
N LEU A 59 5.17 -15.22 10.88
CA LEU A 59 4.09 -14.38 11.38
C LEU A 59 4.19 -14.19 12.89
N ALA A 60 3.62 -13.11 13.41
CA ALA A 60 3.52 -12.90 14.86
C ALA A 60 2.59 -13.93 15.53
N ASP A 61 2.81 -14.15 16.82
CA ASP A 61 2.00 -15.09 17.60
C ASP A 61 0.50 -14.74 17.55
N GLY A 62 -0.32 -15.76 17.28
CA GLY A 62 -1.77 -15.64 17.17
C GLY A 62 -2.28 -15.21 15.80
N GLU A 63 -1.41 -14.74 14.89
CA GLU A 63 -1.81 -14.40 13.53
C GLU A 63 -2.29 -15.65 12.78
N VAL A 64 -3.39 -15.50 12.04
CA VAL A 64 -4.02 -16.58 11.25
C VAL A 64 -4.53 -17.77 12.08
N ALA A 65 -4.36 -17.80 13.40
CA ALA A 65 -4.73 -18.92 14.28
C ALA A 65 -6.09 -18.75 14.98
N VAL A 66 -6.75 -17.59 14.87
CA VAL A 66 -8.01 -17.29 15.56
C VAL A 66 -9.20 -17.51 14.63
N PRO A 67 -10.24 -18.29 14.99
CA PRO A 67 -10.49 -18.96 16.28
C PRO A 67 -9.80 -20.33 16.47
N ALA A 68 -9.31 -20.95 15.40
CA ALA A 68 -8.49 -22.17 15.43
C ALA A 68 -7.49 -22.15 14.26
N PRO A 69 -6.36 -22.87 14.29
CA PRO A 69 -5.43 -22.95 13.15
C PRO A 69 -6.13 -23.40 11.85
N PRO A 70 -5.69 -22.91 10.67
CA PRO A 70 -6.30 -23.32 9.40
C PRO A 70 -6.13 -24.83 9.20
N SER A 71 -7.21 -25.52 8.86
CA SER A 71 -7.21 -26.97 8.65
C SER A 71 -6.87 -27.38 7.21
N SER A 72 -6.78 -26.41 6.28
CA SER A 72 -6.40 -26.63 4.87
C SER A 72 -5.63 -25.43 4.31
N LYS A 73 -4.93 -25.65 3.19
CA LYS A 73 -4.25 -24.57 2.44
C LYS A 73 -5.25 -23.58 1.85
N LYS A 74 -6.45 -24.04 1.49
CA LYS A 74 -7.57 -23.18 1.10
C LYS A 74 -7.94 -22.21 2.20
N GLU A 75 -8.14 -22.71 3.42
CA GLU A 75 -8.51 -21.87 4.55
C GLU A 75 -7.38 -20.88 4.90
N LEU A 76 -6.13 -21.32 4.88
CA LEU A 76 -4.96 -20.45 5.04
C LEU A 76 -4.97 -19.31 4.01
N PHE A 77 -5.15 -19.62 2.72
CA PHE A 77 -5.23 -18.62 1.66
C PHE A 77 -6.39 -17.63 1.90
N LEU A 78 -7.57 -18.13 2.23
CA LEU A 78 -8.75 -17.28 2.45
C LEU A 78 -8.54 -16.33 3.63
N ARG A 79 -7.92 -16.79 4.72
CA ARG A 79 -7.59 -15.94 5.87
C ARG A 79 -6.56 -14.87 5.51
N LEU A 80 -5.50 -15.25 4.82
CA LEU A 80 -4.44 -14.33 4.39
C LEU A 80 -4.87 -13.37 3.28
N SER A 81 -5.92 -13.68 2.53
CA SER A 81 -6.47 -12.78 1.51
C SER A 81 -7.66 -11.95 2.02
N ALA A 82 -8.17 -12.28 3.21
CA ALA A 82 -9.21 -11.51 3.89
C ALA A 82 -8.64 -10.21 4.48
N GLY A 83 -7.40 -10.21 4.97
CA GLY A 83 -6.74 -9.02 5.51
C GLY A 83 -5.28 -9.23 5.89
N PRO A 84 -4.59 -8.15 6.30
CA PRO A 84 -3.18 -8.19 6.68
C PRO A 84 -2.93 -8.97 7.98
N ALA A 85 -1.90 -9.80 7.97
CA ALA A 85 -1.33 -10.49 9.13
C ALA A 85 0.04 -9.90 9.48
N LEU A 86 0.31 -9.67 10.76
CA LEU A 86 1.59 -9.10 11.22
C LEU A 86 2.73 -10.11 11.10
N LEU A 87 3.90 -9.64 10.67
CA LEU A 87 5.15 -10.39 10.80
C LEU A 87 5.63 -10.40 12.25
N GLN A 88 6.59 -11.27 12.56
CA GLN A 88 7.12 -11.46 13.91
C GLN A 88 7.59 -10.17 14.61
N ASP A 89 8.13 -9.21 13.85
CA ASP A 89 8.56 -7.90 14.36
C ASP A 89 7.40 -6.92 14.64
N ARG A 90 6.20 -7.23 14.16
CA ARG A 90 4.98 -6.39 14.18
C ARG A 90 5.16 -5.02 13.51
N LEU A 91 6.22 -4.85 12.72
CA LEU A 91 6.51 -3.62 11.97
C LEU A 91 6.08 -3.71 10.51
N VAL A 92 5.90 -4.94 10.02
CA VAL A 92 5.44 -5.22 8.68
C VAL A 92 4.21 -6.12 8.76
N SER A 93 3.22 -5.89 7.91
CA SER A 93 2.12 -6.84 7.70
C SER A 93 2.14 -7.39 6.27
N VAL A 94 1.66 -8.63 6.11
CA VAL A 94 1.58 -9.35 4.84
C VAL A 94 0.17 -9.89 4.60
N TRP A 95 -0.28 -9.87 3.35
CA TRP A 95 -1.50 -10.55 2.89
C TRP A 95 -1.30 -11.09 1.47
N LEU A 96 -2.25 -11.87 0.99
CA LEU A 96 -2.25 -12.39 -0.36
C LEU A 96 -3.23 -11.63 -1.25
N ASP A 97 -2.79 -11.29 -2.45
CA ASP A 97 -3.68 -10.83 -3.52
C ASP A 97 -4.72 -11.93 -3.81
N ARG A 98 -6.00 -11.56 -3.78
CA ARG A 98 -7.12 -12.52 -3.94
C ARG A 98 -7.17 -13.17 -5.31
N GLU A 99 -6.62 -12.52 -6.34
CA GLU A 99 -6.71 -12.98 -7.72
C GLU A 99 -5.54 -13.89 -8.10
N THR A 100 -4.34 -13.63 -7.58
CA THR A 100 -3.14 -14.37 -7.98
C THR A 100 -2.40 -15.08 -6.85
N GLY A 101 -2.71 -14.77 -5.59
CA GLY A 101 -1.90 -15.23 -4.46
C GLY A 101 -0.54 -14.55 -4.34
N ALA A 102 -0.31 -13.44 -5.06
CA ALA A 102 0.92 -12.67 -4.90
C ALA A 102 1.01 -12.07 -3.49
N LYS A 103 2.21 -12.05 -2.91
CA LYS A 103 2.44 -11.47 -1.59
C LYS A 103 2.32 -9.95 -1.67
N CYS A 104 1.53 -9.35 -0.79
CA CYS A 104 1.41 -7.90 -0.62
C CYS A 104 1.86 -7.52 0.79
N TYR A 105 2.40 -6.32 0.95
CA TYR A 105 3.02 -5.88 2.21
C TYR A 105 2.60 -4.46 2.57
N ILE A 106 2.61 -4.14 3.87
CA ILE A 106 2.63 -2.76 4.35
C ILE A 106 3.75 -2.62 5.37
N LEU A 107 4.62 -1.64 5.13
CA LEU A 107 5.68 -1.23 6.06
C LEU A 107 5.09 -0.16 6.98
N SER A 108 5.02 -0.42 8.29
CA SER A 108 4.52 0.57 9.25
C SER A 108 5.40 1.82 9.30
N ALA A 109 4.86 2.94 9.80
CA ALA A 109 5.63 4.16 10.03
C ALA A 109 6.89 3.93 10.87
N ARG A 110 6.84 3.00 11.84
CA ARG A 110 7.99 2.59 12.67
C ARG A 110 9.05 1.81 11.90
N ASN A 111 8.69 1.19 10.77
CA ASN A 111 9.64 0.54 9.86
C ASN A 111 10.27 1.52 8.86
N LEU A 112 9.69 2.71 8.69
CA LEU A 112 10.18 3.71 7.75
C LEU A 112 11.31 4.54 8.35
N PHE A 113 12.24 4.96 7.49
CA PHE A 113 13.13 6.06 7.82
C PHE A 113 12.39 7.38 7.62
N ILE A 114 12.21 8.14 8.70
CA ILE A 114 11.60 9.47 8.68
C ILE A 114 12.65 10.46 9.18
N VAL A 115 12.99 11.45 8.36
CA VAL A 115 13.94 12.48 8.79
C VAL A 115 13.38 13.24 9.99
N TRP A 116 14.18 13.30 11.05
CA TRP A 116 13.78 13.84 12.35
C TRP A 116 12.58 13.16 13.01
N GLY A 117 12.27 11.89 12.66
CA GLY A 117 11.18 11.13 13.26
C GLY A 117 11.26 11.02 14.79
N ASP A 118 12.48 11.04 15.35
CA ASP A 118 12.73 10.99 16.79
C ASP A 118 12.90 12.37 17.44
N THR A 119 12.55 13.44 16.72
CA THR A 119 12.60 14.83 17.21
C THR A 119 11.16 15.32 17.45
N PRO A 120 10.65 15.32 18.70
CA PRO A 120 9.26 15.64 19.03
C PRO A 120 8.75 17.00 18.52
N GLN A 121 9.65 17.96 18.32
CA GLN A 121 9.31 19.27 17.75
C GLN A 121 8.85 19.18 16.29
N TYR A 122 9.25 18.13 15.58
CA TYR A 122 8.98 17.93 14.15
C TYR A 122 8.04 16.75 13.89
N TRP A 123 8.24 15.64 14.61
CA TRP A 123 7.42 14.44 14.49
C TRP A 123 7.08 13.88 15.87
N THR A 124 5.83 13.47 16.04
CA THR A 124 5.38 12.76 17.25
C THR A 124 4.83 11.40 16.86
N TRP A 125 5.25 10.37 17.58
CA TRP A 125 4.69 9.03 17.44
C TRP A 125 3.37 8.95 18.22
N ILE A 126 2.29 8.59 17.55
CA ILE A 126 0.94 8.58 18.12
C ILE A 126 0.35 7.17 18.06
N PRO A 127 -0.47 6.77 19.04
CA PRO A 127 -1.20 5.50 18.97
C PRO A 127 -2.23 5.54 17.82
N LEU A 128 -2.43 4.40 17.16
CA LEU A 128 -3.47 4.23 16.13
C LEU A 128 -4.50 3.22 16.61
N GLU A 129 -5.75 3.66 16.80
CA GLU A 129 -6.86 2.79 17.24
C GLU A 129 -7.49 2.01 16.08
N ASP A 130 -7.33 2.52 14.87
CA ASP A 130 -7.91 2.04 13.62
C ASP A 130 -6.87 1.36 12.72
N SER A 131 -5.74 0.94 13.28
CA SER A 131 -4.67 0.22 12.59
C SER A 131 -4.29 -1.07 13.30
N ARG A 132 -3.73 -2.01 12.53
CA ARG A 132 -3.06 -3.19 13.10
C ARG A 132 -1.70 -2.86 13.72
N PHE A 133 -1.11 -1.74 13.31
CA PHE A 133 0.10 -1.20 13.92
C PHE A 133 -0.26 -0.36 15.13
N SER A 134 0.52 -0.47 16.19
CA SER A 134 0.27 0.25 17.44
C SER A 134 0.47 1.75 17.31
N GLU A 135 1.35 2.19 16.41
CA GLU A 135 1.76 3.59 16.29
C GLU A 135 1.86 4.06 14.83
N GLY A 136 1.59 5.34 14.64
CA GLY A 136 1.83 6.11 13.42
C GLY A 136 2.74 7.31 13.70
N ALA A 137 3.20 7.99 12.65
CA ALA A 137 4.01 9.20 12.77
C ALA A 137 3.19 10.43 12.39
N GLN A 138 2.98 11.34 13.34
CA GLN A 138 2.33 12.62 13.10
C GLN A 138 3.36 13.73 12.89
N LEU A 139 3.20 14.48 11.81
CA LEU A 139 4.01 15.64 11.48
C LEU A 139 3.52 16.88 12.24
N MET A 140 4.38 17.44 13.09
CA MET A 140 4.07 18.60 13.92
C MET A 140 4.25 19.91 13.16
N SER A 141 5.45 20.20 12.66
CA SER A 141 5.70 21.36 11.80
C SER A 141 7.10 21.31 11.20
N VAL A 142 7.24 21.28 9.87
CA VAL A 142 8.54 21.31 9.18
C VAL A 142 8.47 22.12 7.89
N CYS A 143 9.60 22.64 7.41
CA CYS A 143 9.70 23.28 6.10
C CYS A 143 10.15 22.32 4.98
N TRP A 144 10.61 21.12 5.34
CA TRP A 144 10.91 20.01 4.45
C TRP A 144 10.84 18.67 5.19
N PHE A 145 10.67 17.58 4.45
CA PHE A 145 10.72 16.23 5.01
C PHE A 145 11.18 15.19 4.00
N GLU A 146 11.48 14.00 4.51
CA GLU A 146 11.86 12.82 3.77
C GLU A 146 11.39 11.58 4.51
N ILE A 147 10.67 10.72 3.79
CA ILE A 147 10.21 9.41 4.25
C ILE A 147 10.74 8.37 3.27
N ARG A 148 11.39 7.32 3.78
CA ARG A 148 11.92 6.22 2.97
C ARG A 148 11.51 4.87 3.55
N GLY A 149 11.09 3.96 2.68
CA GLY A 149 10.83 2.55 2.99
C GLY A 149 11.75 1.65 2.17
N LYS A 150 12.09 0.50 2.72
CA LYS A 150 12.92 -0.51 2.08
C LYS A 150 12.31 -1.89 2.27
N ILE A 151 12.31 -2.70 1.22
CA ILE A 151 11.92 -4.11 1.29
C ILE A 151 12.86 -4.94 0.44
N HIS A 152 13.19 -6.14 0.90
CA HIS A 152 14.01 -7.06 0.12
C HIS A 152 13.16 -7.68 -1.00
N SER A 153 13.66 -7.68 -2.24
CA SER A 153 12.99 -8.27 -3.41
C SER A 153 12.59 -9.74 -3.22
N LYS A 154 13.34 -10.52 -2.43
CA LYS A 154 13.05 -11.91 -2.07
C LYS A 154 11.75 -12.07 -1.27
N MET A 155 11.30 -11.01 -0.59
CA MET A 155 10.01 -11.00 0.10
C MET A 155 8.84 -10.88 -0.90
N LEU A 156 9.07 -10.34 -2.09
CA LEU A 156 8.04 -10.14 -3.10
C LEU A 156 7.92 -11.35 -4.04
N SER A 157 6.72 -11.60 -4.58
CA SER A 157 6.54 -12.59 -5.64
C SER A 157 7.30 -12.20 -6.90
N GLN A 158 7.96 -13.16 -7.53
CA GLN A 158 8.73 -12.97 -8.77
C GLN A 158 7.83 -12.71 -9.98
N ASN A 159 8.41 -12.18 -11.05
CA ASN A 159 7.77 -11.80 -12.30
C ASN A 159 6.43 -11.08 -12.09
N THR A 160 6.38 -10.18 -11.10
CA THR A 160 5.16 -9.47 -10.70
C THR A 160 5.44 -7.98 -10.68
N THR A 161 4.58 -7.20 -11.35
CA THR A 161 4.58 -5.74 -11.25
C THR A 161 3.90 -5.33 -9.95
N TYR A 162 4.58 -4.51 -9.17
CA TYR A 162 4.09 -3.93 -7.93
C TYR A 162 3.88 -2.42 -8.08
N ALA A 163 2.96 -1.88 -7.30
CA ALA A 163 2.86 -0.45 -7.04
C ALA A 163 2.95 -0.19 -5.54
N ALA A 164 3.62 0.91 -5.19
CA ALA A 164 3.75 1.38 -3.81
C ALA A 164 2.77 2.53 -3.56
N TYR A 165 2.15 2.53 -2.38
CA TYR A 165 1.16 3.51 -1.96
C TYR A 165 1.52 4.05 -0.58
N MET A 166 1.57 5.36 -0.43
CA MET A 166 1.61 6.00 0.88
C MET A 166 0.22 5.89 1.51
N VAL A 167 0.11 5.40 2.75
CA VAL A 167 -1.15 5.33 3.51
C VAL A 167 -1.08 6.29 4.69
N PHE A 168 -2.00 7.25 4.71
CA PHE A 168 -1.92 8.38 5.64
C PHE A 168 -3.30 9.00 5.95
N LYS A 169 -3.32 9.85 6.97
CA LYS A 169 -4.43 10.73 7.33
C LYS A 169 -3.93 12.15 7.49
N THR A 170 -4.86 13.09 7.60
CA THR A 170 -4.58 14.47 7.98
C THR A 170 -5.35 14.83 9.24
N THR A 171 -4.74 15.63 10.12
CA THR A 171 -5.45 16.27 11.24
C THR A 171 -6.32 17.41 10.75
N ASP A 172 -7.36 17.80 11.48
CA ASP A 172 -8.25 18.91 11.10
C ASP A 172 -7.54 20.24 10.78
N ASN A 173 -6.41 20.53 11.44
CA ASN A 173 -5.64 21.77 11.26
C ASN A 173 -4.41 21.62 10.35
N PHE A 174 -4.39 20.60 9.49
CA PHE A 174 -3.27 20.37 8.56
C PHE A 174 -3.09 21.54 7.59
N TYR A 175 -1.86 21.74 7.12
CA TYR A 175 -1.57 22.76 6.09
C TYR A 175 -0.28 22.45 5.34
N GLY A 176 -0.12 23.07 4.16
CA GLY A 176 1.14 23.09 3.40
C GLY A 176 1.50 21.77 2.71
N LEU A 177 0.53 20.89 2.48
CA LEU A 177 0.72 19.61 1.77
C LEU A 177 0.34 19.68 0.28
N ASP A 178 -0.30 20.76 -0.14
CA ASP A 178 -0.68 21.09 -1.51
C ASP A 178 0.47 21.69 -2.34
N PHE A 179 1.38 22.43 -1.71
CA PHE A 179 2.48 23.08 -2.43
C PHE A 179 3.76 23.35 -1.59
N PRO A 180 4.96 23.06 -2.13
CA PRO A 180 5.20 22.37 -3.40
C PRO A 180 4.72 20.92 -3.33
N VAL A 181 4.43 20.34 -4.49
CA VAL A 181 4.14 18.92 -4.56
C VAL A 181 5.38 18.10 -4.18
N GLN A 182 5.14 16.93 -3.60
CA GLN A 182 6.17 16.03 -3.14
C GLN A 182 6.74 15.22 -4.32
N GLU A 183 8.00 14.83 -4.22
CA GLU A 183 8.70 13.97 -5.19
C GLU A 183 8.72 12.54 -4.64
N ALA A 184 8.05 11.62 -5.32
CA ALA A 184 8.08 10.20 -5.01
C ALA A 184 9.06 9.49 -5.92
N SER A 185 9.83 8.55 -5.38
CA SER A 185 10.73 7.72 -6.19
C SER A 185 10.72 6.26 -5.75
N ILE A 186 10.93 5.38 -6.71
CA ILE A 186 11.10 3.94 -6.50
C ILE A 186 12.35 3.49 -7.25
N SER A 187 13.23 2.76 -6.56
CA SER A 187 14.38 2.09 -7.15
C SER A 187 14.32 0.59 -6.86
N ALA A 188 14.34 -0.23 -7.91
CA ALA A 188 14.35 -1.68 -7.84
C ALA A 188 15.32 -2.22 -8.91
N GLY A 189 16.49 -2.70 -8.49
CA GLY A 189 17.53 -3.15 -9.43
C GLY A 189 17.96 -2.03 -10.38
N ALA A 190 17.82 -2.25 -11.70
CA ALA A 190 18.12 -1.25 -12.72
C ALA A 190 16.97 -0.26 -12.98
N THR A 191 15.78 -0.52 -12.45
CA THR A 191 14.60 0.34 -12.63
C THR A 191 14.61 1.45 -11.60
N ASN A 192 14.63 2.70 -12.07
CA ASN A 192 14.41 3.88 -11.24
C ASN A 192 13.25 4.68 -11.84
N SER A 193 12.26 5.00 -11.01
CA SER A 193 11.11 5.82 -11.39
C SER A 193 10.97 6.97 -10.40
N THR A 194 10.75 8.17 -10.91
CA THR A 194 10.50 9.37 -10.10
C THR A 194 9.27 10.08 -10.66
N ARG A 195 8.39 10.52 -9.77
CA ARG A 195 7.18 11.27 -10.13
C ARG A 195 6.84 12.32 -9.08
N LYS A 196 6.04 13.29 -9.47
CA LYS A 196 5.47 14.25 -8.51
C LYS A 196 4.11 13.77 -8.03
N VAL A 197 3.86 13.93 -6.73
CA VAL A 197 2.62 13.52 -6.06
C VAL A 197 2.15 14.62 -5.12
N CYS A 198 0.84 14.82 -5.03
CA CYS A 198 0.24 15.69 -4.02
C CYS A 198 -0.34 14.82 -2.90
N LEU A 199 -0.06 15.17 -1.64
CA LEU A 199 -0.67 14.54 -0.47
C LEU A 199 -1.98 15.20 -0.02
N GLN A 200 -2.29 16.39 -0.55
CA GLN A 200 -3.56 17.07 -0.27
C GLN A 200 -4.56 16.83 -1.41
N GLY A 201 -5.78 16.42 -1.05
CA GLY A 201 -6.91 16.33 -2.00
C GLY A 201 -7.46 17.70 -2.35
N ASN A 202 -8.10 17.81 -3.52
CA ASN A 202 -8.99 18.93 -3.80
C ASN A 202 -10.32 18.63 -3.11
N ASP A 203 -10.64 19.36 -2.06
CA ASP A 203 -12.00 19.39 -1.53
C ASP A 203 -12.84 20.21 -2.52
N ASP A 204 -13.52 19.52 -3.46
CA ASP A 204 -14.42 20.15 -4.42
C ASP A 204 -15.78 20.47 -3.76
N ASP A 205 -15.74 20.99 -2.52
CA ASP A 205 -16.92 21.43 -1.78
C ASP A 205 -16.87 22.95 -1.57
N GLY A 206 -17.52 23.66 -2.51
CA GLY A 206 -17.96 25.03 -2.33
C GLY A 206 -17.13 26.08 -3.06
N GLY A 207 -17.76 26.73 -4.04
CA GLY A 207 -17.24 27.91 -4.74
C GLY A 207 -17.01 29.12 -3.82
N GLY A 208 -15.97 29.06 -3.00
CA GLY A 208 -15.40 30.18 -2.28
C GLY A 208 -14.22 30.76 -3.05
N GLU A 209 -14.22 32.07 -3.28
CA GLU A 209 -13.11 32.80 -3.88
C GLU A 209 -11.76 32.37 -3.27
N GLY A 210 -10.79 32.08 -4.14
CA GLY A 210 -9.43 31.65 -3.76
C GLY A 210 -8.71 32.65 -2.86
N GLY A 211 -8.92 32.51 -1.55
CA GLY A 211 -8.17 33.15 -0.48
C GLY A 211 -6.99 32.29 -0.06
N VAL A 212 -5.88 32.94 0.31
CA VAL A 212 -4.73 32.30 0.97
C VAL A 212 -5.21 31.71 2.30
N PRO A 213 -4.83 30.48 2.69
CA PRO A 213 -5.12 29.97 4.03
C PRO A 213 -4.58 30.93 5.08
N GLU A 214 -5.39 31.25 6.11
CA GLU A 214 -5.03 32.17 7.19
C GLU A 214 -3.71 31.79 7.90
N ASN A 215 -3.28 30.54 7.76
CA ASN A 215 -2.13 29.94 8.44
C ASN A 215 -0.84 29.89 7.58
N TYR A 216 -0.78 30.60 6.45
CA TYR A 216 0.42 30.65 5.61
C TYR A 216 1.57 31.45 6.26
N LEU A 217 2.64 30.77 6.67
CA LEU A 217 3.85 31.38 7.24
C LEU A 217 5.07 31.16 6.32
N PRO A 218 5.43 32.13 5.45
CA PRO A 218 6.67 32.06 4.68
C PRO A 218 7.87 32.40 5.56
N MET A 219 9.05 31.90 5.18
CA MET A 219 10.37 32.12 5.83
C MET A 219 10.87 33.58 5.86
N ILE A 220 10.03 34.60 5.61
CA ILE A 220 10.47 36.00 5.55
C ILE A 220 10.11 36.73 6.86
N PRO A 221 11.07 37.36 7.55
CA PRO A 221 10.78 38.20 8.70
C PRO A 221 10.03 39.47 8.25
N PHE A 222 8.88 39.76 8.86
CA PHE A 222 8.21 41.07 8.75
C PHE A 222 9.14 42.19 9.29
N PRO A 223 9.06 43.46 8.81
CA PRO A 223 7.86 44.11 8.29
C PRO A 223 8.06 44.95 7.01
N VAL A 224 7.22 44.74 5.99
CA VAL A 224 6.84 45.83 5.08
C VAL A 224 5.34 45.82 4.88
N ARG A 225 4.69 46.83 5.47
CA ARG A 225 3.30 47.19 5.24
C ARG A 225 3.08 47.46 3.75
N ARG A 226 1.99 46.87 3.24
CA ARG A 226 1.18 47.33 2.09
C ARG A 226 1.95 47.67 0.81
N LEU A 227 2.08 46.71 -0.11
CA LEU A 227 1.69 46.84 -1.53
C LEU A 227 2.15 45.61 -2.32
N ARG A 228 1.31 44.57 -2.37
CA ARG A 228 0.76 44.01 -3.62
C ARG A 228 -0.08 42.79 -3.27
N ARG A 229 -1.40 43.01 -3.27
CA ARG A 229 -2.33 42.09 -3.93
C ARG A 229 -1.79 41.83 -5.34
N ARG A 230 -0.87 40.89 -5.48
CA ARG A 230 -0.62 40.23 -6.75
C ARG A 230 -1.31 38.91 -6.61
N ASN A 231 -2.38 38.72 -7.38
CA ASN A 231 -2.91 37.41 -7.75
C ASN A 231 -1.74 36.44 -7.86
N ARG A 232 -1.49 35.66 -6.82
CA ARG A 232 -0.71 34.44 -7.00
C ARG A 232 -1.73 33.55 -7.67
N ARG A 233 -1.64 33.51 -9.01
CA ARG A 233 -2.30 32.48 -9.80
C ARG A 233 -2.10 31.20 -9.00
N VAL A 234 -3.20 30.58 -8.58
CA VAL A 234 -3.27 29.14 -8.35
C VAL A 234 -2.32 28.57 -9.37
N VAL A 235 -1.21 27.98 -8.91
CA VAL A 235 -0.25 27.39 -9.83
C VAL A 235 -1.09 26.38 -10.58
N SER A 236 -1.39 26.75 -11.82
CA SER A 236 -2.06 25.96 -12.81
C SER A 236 -1.51 24.57 -12.68
N HIS A 237 -2.42 23.60 -12.45
CA HIS A 237 -2.22 22.19 -12.72
C HIS A 237 -0.78 21.89 -13.12
N GLU A 238 0.05 21.42 -12.19
CA GLU A 238 1.06 20.49 -12.67
C GLU A 238 0.25 19.35 -13.27
N GLU A 239 0.09 19.34 -14.60
CA GLU A 239 -0.95 18.64 -15.37
C GLU A 239 -1.00 17.11 -15.16
N ASN A 240 -0.13 16.56 -14.31
CA ASN A 240 -0.05 15.14 -13.99
C ASN A 240 -0.01 14.83 -12.47
N ALA A 241 -0.17 15.82 -11.59
CA ALA A 241 -0.27 15.57 -10.15
C ALA A 241 -1.66 14.98 -9.85
N THR A 242 -1.74 13.65 -9.77
CA THR A 242 -2.95 12.98 -9.31
C THR A 242 -3.17 13.22 -7.81
N PHE A 243 -4.41 13.11 -7.34
CA PHE A 243 -4.78 13.36 -5.94
C PHE A 243 -4.77 12.08 -5.10
N PRO A 244 -4.71 12.17 -3.76
CA PRO A 244 -4.94 11.01 -2.89
C PRO A 244 -6.38 10.51 -3.01
N GLN A 245 -6.58 9.23 -2.76
CA GLN A 245 -7.90 8.58 -2.76
C GLN A 245 -8.28 8.17 -1.34
N GLN A 246 -9.53 8.46 -0.94
CA GLN A 246 -10.06 7.97 0.33
C GLN A 246 -10.42 6.48 0.23
N ARG A 247 -10.01 5.72 1.23
CA ARG A 247 -10.27 4.28 1.39
C ARG A 247 -11.51 4.06 2.26
N THR A 248 -12.05 2.84 2.19
CA THR A 248 -13.20 2.42 3.00
C THR A 248 -12.91 2.34 4.50
N ASP A 249 -11.64 2.24 4.89
CA ASP A 249 -11.17 2.23 6.28
C ASP A 249 -10.95 3.65 6.85
N GLY A 250 -11.25 4.69 6.06
CA GLY A 250 -11.09 6.09 6.44
C GLY A 250 -9.66 6.63 6.29
N TRP A 251 -8.70 5.81 5.87
CA TRP A 251 -7.37 6.28 5.49
C TRP A 251 -7.37 6.86 4.07
N MET A 252 -6.41 7.72 3.77
CA MET A 252 -6.09 8.12 2.40
C MET A 252 -4.94 7.27 1.86
N GLU A 253 -4.95 7.01 0.56
CA GLU A 253 -3.81 6.43 -0.14
C GLU A 253 -3.34 7.25 -1.33
N ARG A 254 -2.03 7.21 -1.58
CA ARG A 254 -1.39 7.90 -2.71
C ARG A 254 -0.35 7.01 -3.38
N GLU A 255 -0.52 6.73 -4.67
CA GLU A 255 0.47 5.95 -5.43
C GLU A 255 1.80 6.70 -5.58
N LEU A 256 2.87 6.08 -5.12
CA LEU A 256 4.24 6.59 -5.19
C LEU A 256 4.96 6.16 -6.48
N GLY A 257 4.53 5.05 -7.09
CA GLY A 257 5.08 4.54 -8.34
C GLY A 257 4.89 3.03 -8.48
N GLU A 258 5.44 2.48 -9.55
CA GLU A 258 5.43 1.04 -9.85
C GLU A 258 6.80 0.51 -10.24
N PHE A 259 7.01 -0.79 -10.06
CA PHE A 259 8.24 -1.49 -10.41
C PHE A 259 7.97 -2.97 -10.72
N LEU A 260 8.81 -3.58 -11.54
CA LEU A 260 8.77 -5.02 -11.83
C LEU A 260 9.75 -5.77 -10.94
N ASN A 261 9.28 -6.81 -10.24
CA ASN A 261 10.17 -7.72 -9.52
C ASN A 261 10.49 -8.95 -10.39
N GLU A 262 11.63 -8.94 -11.09
CA GLU A 262 12.01 -10.02 -12.03
C GLU A 262 12.55 -11.29 -11.33
N GLY A 263 12.96 -11.21 -10.06
CA GLY A 263 13.37 -12.39 -9.28
C GLY A 263 14.79 -12.91 -9.52
N GLY A 264 15.67 -12.13 -10.17
CA GLY A 264 16.97 -12.60 -10.68
C GLY A 264 18.25 -12.16 -9.95
N GLY A 265 18.20 -11.64 -8.73
CA GLY A 265 19.41 -11.17 -8.02
C GLY A 265 19.45 -11.59 -6.56
N ASP A 266 20.62 -12.00 -6.07
CA ASP A 266 20.78 -12.54 -4.70
C ASP A 266 20.52 -11.47 -3.62
N ASP A 267 20.70 -10.17 -3.89
CA ASP A 267 20.56 -9.12 -2.85
C ASP A 267 19.80 -7.86 -3.34
N GLY A 268 18.73 -8.04 -4.13
CA GLY A 268 17.95 -6.89 -4.60
C GLY A 268 17.15 -6.22 -3.48
N GLU A 269 17.44 -4.96 -3.15
CA GLU A 269 16.60 -4.11 -2.30
C GLU A 269 15.72 -3.21 -3.16
N VAL A 270 14.44 -3.10 -2.80
CA VAL A 270 13.53 -2.10 -3.35
C VAL A 270 13.47 -0.94 -2.37
N SER A 271 13.87 0.24 -2.81
CA SER A 271 13.73 1.48 -2.03
C SER A 271 12.60 2.32 -2.59
N ILE A 272 11.78 2.86 -1.67
CA ILE A 272 10.64 3.73 -1.97
C ILE A 272 10.85 5.00 -1.15
N SER A 273 10.68 6.18 -1.75
CA SER A 273 10.78 7.42 -1.01
C SER A 273 9.73 8.45 -1.41
N LEU A 274 9.43 9.33 -0.46
CA LEU A 274 8.60 10.51 -0.63
C LEU A 274 9.30 11.69 0.03
N VAL A 275 9.67 12.69 -0.78
CA VAL A 275 10.52 13.80 -0.34
C VAL A 275 9.96 15.15 -0.74
N GLU A 276 10.20 16.14 0.10
CA GLU A 276 9.92 17.53 -0.24
C GLU A 276 10.97 18.45 0.38
N THR A 277 12.09 18.67 -0.33
CA THR A 277 13.27 19.35 0.21
C THR A 277 13.53 20.74 -0.38
N LYS A 278 12.84 21.11 -1.47
CA LYS A 278 13.20 22.26 -2.30
C LYS A 278 12.36 23.53 -2.04
N GLY A 279 11.12 23.39 -1.54
CA GLY A 279 10.20 24.53 -1.44
C GLY A 279 10.32 25.37 -0.16
N GLY A 280 10.75 24.77 0.95
CA GLY A 280 10.89 25.47 2.23
C GLY A 280 9.56 25.97 2.83
N ASN A 281 8.41 25.53 2.32
CA ASN A 281 7.11 25.89 2.86
C ASN A 281 6.82 25.05 4.11
N TRP A 282 6.40 25.73 5.18
CA TRP A 282 5.96 25.07 6.40
C TRP A 282 4.72 24.23 6.15
N LYS A 283 4.69 23.06 6.78
CA LYS A 283 3.59 22.10 6.70
C LYS A 283 3.43 21.33 8.00
N SER A 284 2.22 20.87 8.27
CA SER A 284 1.88 20.09 9.46
C SER A 284 0.70 19.16 9.22
N GLY A 285 0.45 18.27 10.17
CA GLY A 285 -0.81 17.55 10.28
C GLY A 285 -0.88 16.25 9.49
N LEU A 286 0.19 15.85 8.79
CA LEU A 286 0.29 14.54 8.14
C LEU A 286 0.43 13.43 9.19
N ILE A 287 -0.43 12.42 9.15
CA ILE A 287 -0.34 11.21 9.98
C ILE A 287 -0.02 10.02 9.08
N VAL A 288 1.16 9.44 9.23
CA VAL A 288 1.64 8.32 8.43
C VAL A 288 1.30 7.00 9.12
N GLN A 289 0.58 6.13 8.42
CA GLN A 289 0.45 4.72 8.83
C GLN A 289 1.60 3.89 8.29
N GLY A 290 1.95 4.08 7.01
CA GLY A 290 2.95 3.26 6.35
C GLY A 290 3.00 3.38 4.83
N ILE A 291 3.83 2.52 4.21
CA ILE A 291 3.92 2.34 2.76
C ILE A 291 3.42 0.94 2.41
N GLU A 292 2.34 0.88 1.61
CA GLU A 292 1.71 -0.33 1.11
C GLU A 292 2.31 -0.73 -0.25
N ILE A 293 2.65 -1.99 -0.44
CA ILE A 293 3.22 -2.56 -1.67
C ILE A 293 2.28 -3.66 -2.15
N ARG A 294 1.61 -3.40 -3.27
CA ARG A 294 0.58 -4.29 -3.83
C ARG A 294 0.94 -4.70 -5.24
N ARG A 295 0.50 -5.90 -5.64
CA ARG A 295 0.49 -6.26 -7.06
C ARG A 295 -0.32 -5.23 -7.85
N LYS A 296 0.26 -4.71 -8.92
CA LYS A 296 -0.43 -3.85 -9.89
C LYS A 296 -1.28 -4.74 -10.80
N LYS A 297 -2.56 -4.43 -10.93
CA LYS A 297 -3.43 -5.08 -11.92
C LYS A 297 -3.11 -4.52 -13.29
N SER A 298 -2.86 -5.40 -14.26
CA SER A 298 -2.83 -5.01 -15.68
C SER A 298 -4.21 -4.48 -16.06
N GLY A 299 -4.26 -3.23 -16.53
CA GLY A 299 -5.48 -2.62 -17.07
C GLY A 299 -5.93 -3.27 -18.37
#